data_AF-A0A1Z9LSS4-F1
#
_entry.id   AF-A0A1Z9LSS4-F1
#
_cell.length_a   1.000
_cell.length_b   1.000
_cell.length_c   1.000
_cell.angle_alpha   90.00
_cell.angle_beta   90.00
_cell.angle_gamma   90.00
#
_symmetry.space_group_name_H-M   'P 1'
#
loop_
_entity.id
_entity.type
_entity.pdbx_description
1 polymer ?
#
loop_
_entity_poly.entity_id
_entity_poly.type
_entity_poly.pdbx_seq_one_letter_code
_entity_poly.pdbx_strand_id
1 'polypeptide(L)'
;MKLTYSNQTIDLFSEDLFPELPNKIVISLSGGLDSSSLTYLIANYFPNIDIFPFHSKDIDGPLDTECAINVHRYLKGMFPNIKDLTIFDVNTSDPIWLKKAQEELDSPKGKINGVPKWRNVRGGSKALQNRNARKIMYDRHNTVVAMAMSMNPPIEDMKQLGFYDVAERKRDPGRSNEKLLDSEVYMPYLHVDKKFVAGVYKEHNLIKELYPMTKSCAWGPESGNTNYPEPCGKCFWCNEKAWAFQ
;
A
#
# COMPACT_ATOMS: atom_id res chain seq x y z
N MET A 1 10.03 7.43 16.04
CA MET A 1 10.35 6.20 16.80
C MET A 1 11.03 5.21 15.89
N LYS A 2 12.24 4.77 16.24
CA LYS A 2 12.99 3.78 15.46
C LYS A 2 12.45 2.38 15.73
N LEU A 3 12.04 1.69 14.66
CA LEU A 3 11.53 0.32 14.70
C LEU A 3 12.37 -0.53 13.76
N THR A 4 12.93 -1.63 14.27
CA THR A 4 13.82 -2.53 13.52
C THR A 4 13.20 -3.91 13.40
N TYR A 5 13.06 -4.40 12.17
CA TYR A 5 12.58 -5.73 11.85
C TYR A 5 13.41 -6.31 10.71
N SER A 6 13.85 -7.56 10.84
CA SER A 6 14.69 -8.23 9.83
C SER A 6 15.88 -7.36 9.35
N ASN A 7 16.60 -6.78 10.33
CA ASN A 7 17.78 -5.91 10.14
C ASN A 7 17.53 -4.62 9.32
N GLN A 8 16.27 -4.22 9.16
CA GLN A 8 15.88 -2.98 8.50
C GLN A 8 15.18 -2.06 9.51
N THR A 9 15.47 -0.78 9.45
CA THR A 9 14.95 0.20 10.41
C THR A 9 14.15 1.29 9.70
N ILE A 10 12.97 1.59 10.22
CA ILE A 10 12.24 2.83 9.92
C ILE A 10 12.29 3.77 11.11
N ASP A 11 12.18 5.07 10.87
CA ASP A 11 11.90 6.05 11.93
C ASP A 11 10.48 6.61 11.76
N LEU A 12 9.53 5.95 12.44
CA LEU A 12 8.11 6.23 12.33
C LEU A 12 7.77 7.51 13.10
N PHE A 13 7.29 8.54 12.41
CA PHE A 13 7.15 9.91 12.94
C PHE A 13 8.47 10.48 13.49
N SER A 14 9.52 10.51 12.66
CA SER A 14 10.78 11.17 13.03
C SER A 14 10.56 12.67 13.28
N GLU A 15 11.32 13.25 14.22
CA GLU A 15 11.26 14.69 14.55
C GLU A 15 11.56 15.58 13.34
N ASP A 16 12.43 15.13 12.43
CA ASP A 16 12.76 15.84 11.19
C ASP A 16 11.55 16.02 10.26
N LEU A 17 10.63 15.04 10.25
CA LEU A 17 9.43 15.06 9.41
C LEU A 17 8.21 15.59 10.16
N PHE A 18 8.16 15.33 11.47
CA PHE A 18 7.08 15.69 12.37
C PHE A 18 7.69 16.31 13.65
N PRO A 19 7.98 17.63 13.64
CA PRO A 19 8.51 18.31 14.82
C PRO A 19 7.61 18.15 16.05
N GLU A 20 6.31 18.01 15.81
CA GLU A 20 5.32 17.61 16.80
C GLU A 20 4.63 16.33 16.35
N LEU A 21 4.46 15.38 17.27
CA LEU A 21 3.75 14.13 17.01
C LEU A 21 2.29 14.44 16.64
N PRO A 22 1.78 13.98 15.48
CA PRO A 22 0.40 14.23 15.10
C PRO A 22 -0.56 13.51 16.05
N ASN A 23 -1.68 14.14 16.43
CA ASN A 23 -2.72 13.50 17.24
C ASN A 23 -3.71 12.66 16.40
N LYS A 24 -3.62 12.73 15.08
CA LYS A 24 -4.48 12.01 14.13
C LYS A 24 -3.73 11.72 12.85
N ILE A 25 -4.09 10.64 12.17
CA ILE A 25 -3.54 10.28 10.86
C ILE A 25 -4.59 9.62 9.98
N VAL A 26 -4.52 9.84 8.67
CA VAL A 26 -5.28 9.07 7.70
C VAL A 26 -4.43 7.90 7.22
N ILE A 27 -5.00 6.70 7.10
CA ILE A 27 -4.32 5.54 6.52
C ILE A 27 -5.04 5.04 5.27
N SER A 28 -4.29 4.88 4.18
CA SER A 28 -4.74 4.09 3.03
C SER A 28 -4.67 2.60 3.38
N LEU A 29 -5.78 2.03 3.81
CA LEU A 29 -5.88 0.63 4.25
C LEU A 29 -6.35 -0.27 3.10
N SER A 30 -5.56 -1.30 2.82
CA SER A 30 -5.93 -2.39 1.91
C SER A 30 -5.96 -3.73 2.65
N GLY A 31 -6.40 -4.78 1.98
CA GLY A 31 -6.26 -6.15 2.45
C GLY A 31 -4.81 -6.69 2.38
N GLY A 32 -3.83 -5.90 1.93
CA GLY A 32 -2.44 -6.34 1.78
C GLY A 32 -1.62 -6.25 3.08
N LEU A 33 -0.50 -6.98 3.11
CA LEU A 33 0.43 -7.08 4.25
C LEU A 33 1.02 -5.73 4.68
N ASP A 34 1.35 -4.87 3.72
CA ASP A 34 2.07 -3.62 3.98
C ASP A 34 1.21 -2.65 4.78
N SER A 35 0.00 -2.33 4.26
CA SER A 35 -0.89 -1.36 4.90
C SER A 35 -1.39 -1.84 6.25
N SER A 36 -1.64 -3.15 6.41
CA SER A 36 -2.10 -3.70 7.68
C SER A 36 -0.99 -3.72 8.73
N SER A 37 0.26 -4.05 8.37
CA SER A 37 1.40 -3.95 9.29
C SER A 37 1.68 -2.50 9.70
N LEU A 38 1.62 -1.54 8.77
CA LEU A 38 1.81 -0.13 9.11
C LEU A 38 0.70 0.36 10.06
N THR A 39 -0.55 -0.01 9.79
CA THR A 39 -1.69 0.31 10.67
C THR A 39 -1.49 -0.27 12.06
N TYR A 40 -1.08 -1.54 12.16
CA TYR A 40 -0.76 -2.19 13.42
C TYR A 40 0.35 -1.45 14.18
N LEU A 41 1.47 -1.13 13.53
CA LEU A 41 2.59 -0.44 14.19
C LEU A 41 2.18 0.93 14.72
N ILE A 42 1.44 1.73 13.92
CA ILE A 42 0.96 3.04 14.38
C ILE A 42 0.01 2.87 15.57
N ALA A 43 -0.98 1.97 15.46
CA ALA A 43 -1.97 1.77 16.50
C ALA A 43 -1.36 1.27 17.82
N ASN A 44 -0.39 0.35 17.74
CA ASN A 44 0.26 -0.27 18.88
C ASN A 44 1.25 0.66 19.60
N TYR A 45 2.11 1.35 18.85
CA TYR A 45 3.16 2.18 19.43
C TYR A 45 2.73 3.62 19.71
N PHE A 46 1.65 4.08 19.07
CA PHE A 46 1.14 5.44 19.22
C PHE A 46 -0.38 5.41 19.54
N PRO A 47 -0.77 4.85 20.70
CA PRO A 47 -2.19 4.68 21.06
C PRO A 47 -2.96 6.00 21.20
N ASN A 48 -2.26 7.13 21.35
CA ASN A 48 -2.84 8.47 21.43
C ASN A 48 -3.15 9.09 20.05
N ILE A 49 -2.75 8.44 18.96
CA ILE A 49 -3.04 8.90 17.60
C ILE A 49 -4.34 8.27 17.13
N ASP A 50 -5.32 9.10 16.78
CA ASP A 50 -6.54 8.64 16.12
C ASP A 50 -6.25 8.26 14.66
N ILE A 51 -6.58 7.03 14.27
CA ILE A 51 -6.34 6.50 12.93
C ILE A 51 -7.64 6.49 12.15
N PHE A 52 -7.67 7.23 11.04
CA PHE A 52 -8.81 7.32 10.12
C PHE A 52 -8.52 6.52 8.84
N PRO A 53 -8.89 5.23 8.79
CA PRO A 53 -8.61 4.40 7.63
C PRO A 53 -9.59 4.69 6.48
N PHE A 54 -9.10 4.60 5.25
CA PHE A 54 -9.94 4.53 4.07
C PHE A 54 -9.46 3.43 3.11
N HIS A 55 -10.39 2.92 2.32
CA HIS A 55 -10.14 1.94 1.26
C HIS A 55 -10.79 2.39 -0.05
N SER A 56 -10.09 2.18 -1.16
CA SER A 56 -10.62 2.38 -2.51
C SER A 56 -11.10 1.07 -3.08
N LYS A 57 -12.42 0.87 -3.10
CA LYS A 57 -13.07 -0.31 -3.66
C LYS A 57 -13.05 -0.23 -5.18
N ASP A 58 -12.33 -1.14 -5.82
CA ASP A 58 -12.47 -1.34 -7.25
C ASP A 58 -13.82 -2.02 -7.50
N ILE A 59 -14.73 -1.35 -8.21
CA ILE A 59 -16.07 -1.91 -8.45
C ILE A 59 -16.00 -3.21 -9.27
N ASP A 60 -14.92 -3.37 -10.04
CA ASP A 60 -14.66 -4.54 -10.88
C ASP A 60 -13.97 -5.67 -10.09
N GLY A 61 -13.60 -5.44 -8.81
CA GLY A 61 -12.77 -6.35 -8.00
C GLY A 61 -13.21 -6.45 -6.53
N PRO A 62 -14.35 -7.09 -6.22
CA PRO A 62 -14.95 -7.08 -4.87
C PRO A 62 -14.09 -7.77 -3.79
N LEU A 63 -13.32 -8.78 -4.16
CA LEU A 63 -12.50 -9.57 -3.21
C LEU A 63 -11.46 -8.72 -2.46
N ASP A 64 -10.87 -7.71 -3.12
CA ASP A 64 -9.89 -6.84 -2.45
C ASP A 64 -10.51 -6.02 -1.31
N THR A 65 -11.76 -5.61 -1.50
CA THR A 65 -12.51 -4.87 -0.48
C THR A 65 -12.93 -5.76 0.67
N GLU A 66 -13.33 -7.00 0.42
CA GLU A 66 -13.63 -7.96 1.49
C GLU A 66 -12.41 -8.20 2.39
N CYS A 67 -11.22 -8.40 1.79
CA CYS A 67 -9.97 -8.51 2.54
C CYS A 67 -9.68 -7.24 3.35
N ALA A 68 -9.85 -6.04 2.76
CA ALA A 68 -9.63 -4.78 3.47
C ALA A 68 -10.59 -4.60 4.66
N ILE A 69 -11.86 -4.98 4.51
CA ILE A 69 -12.87 -4.96 5.57
C ILE A 69 -12.49 -5.93 6.70
N ASN A 70 -12.05 -7.15 6.37
CA ASN A 70 -11.66 -8.14 7.38
C ASN A 70 -10.42 -7.69 8.18
N VAL A 71 -9.40 -7.18 7.47
CA VAL A 71 -8.22 -6.57 8.09
C VAL A 71 -8.62 -5.41 9.01
N HIS A 72 -9.49 -4.51 8.55
CA HIS A 72 -9.98 -3.39 9.36
C HIS A 72 -10.69 -3.85 10.62
N ARG A 73 -11.64 -4.79 10.50
CA ARG A 73 -12.39 -5.32 11.65
C ARG A 73 -11.47 -5.95 12.68
N TYR A 74 -10.50 -6.75 12.25
CA TYR A 74 -9.52 -7.38 13.13
C TYR A 74 -8.71 -6.31 13.89
N LEU A 75 -8.08 -5.38 13.16
CA LEU A 75 -7.25 -4.34 13.78
C LEU A 75 -8.06 -3.42 14.69
N LYS A 76 -9.27 -3.00 14.28
CA LYS A 76 -10.16 -2.18 15.09
C LYS A 76 -10.62 -2.91 16.37
N GLY A 77 -10.78 -4.23 16.32
CA GLY A 77 -11.06 -5.05 17.50
C GLY A 77 -9.92 -5.06 18.51
N MET A 78 -8.67 -4.87 18.06
CA MET A 78 -7.50 -4.79 18.93
C MET A 78 -7.25 -3.38 19.47
N PHE A 79 -7.53 -2.35 18.67
CA PHE A 79 -7.08 -0.99 18.94
C PHE A 79 -8.24 0.03 18.87
N PRO A 80 -8.63 0.65 20.00
CA PRO A 80 -9.78 1.56 20.05
C PRO A 80 -9.54 2.90 19.33
N ASN A 81 -8.28 3.26 19.07
CA ASN A 81 -7.91 4.46 18.32
C ASN A 81 -8.09 4.30 16.80
N ILE A 82 -8.40 3.11 16.30
CA ILE A 82 -8.77 2.89 14.88
C ILE A 82 -10.25 3.20 14.67
N LYS A 83 -10.53 4.19 13.83
CA LYS A 83 -11.90 4.64 13.50
C LYS A 83 -12.54 3.79 12.40
N ASP A 84 -13.79 4.12 12.06
CA ASP A 84 -14.52 3.43 11.00
C ASP A 84 -13.86 3.54 9.64
N LEU A 85 -13.94 2.45 8.86
CA LEU A 85 -13.40 2.40 7.51
C LEU A 85 -14.26 3.21 6.56
N THR A 86 -13.68 4.26 5.97
CA THR A 86 -14.31 4.98 4.86
C THR A 86 -14.04 4.23 3.56
N ILE A 87 -15.07 3.93 2.78
CA ILE A 87 -14.92 3.28 1.46
C ILE A 87 -15.22 4.28 0.35
N PHE A 88 -14.33 4.35 -0.63
CA PHE A 88 -14.52 5.10 -1.87
C PHE A 88 -14.64 4.12 -3.03
N ASP A 89 -15.70 4.25 -3.83
CA ASP A 89 -15.81 3.47 -5.06
C ASP A 89 -14.86 4.03 -6.13
N VAL A 90 -14.18 3.13 -6.83
CA VAL A 90 -13.30 3.40 -7.96
C VAL A 90 -13.81 2.61 -9.14
N ASN A 91 -14.17 3.31 -10.21
CA ASN A 91 -14.59 2.72 -11.47
C ASN A 91 -13.53 3.00 -12.55
N THR A 92 -12.74 2.00 -12.90
CA THR A 92 -11.64 2.16 -13.87
C THR A 92 -12.16 2.50 -15.27
N SER A 93 -13.42 2.20 -15.55
CA SER A 93 -14.13 2.45 -16.81
C SER A 93 -14.95 3.75 -16.82
N ASP A 94 -14.95 4.53 -15.74
CA ASP A 94 -15.74 5.76 -15.66
C ASP A 94 -15.31 6.76 -16.75
N PRO A 95 -16.25 7.25 -17.60
CA PRO A 95 -15.91 8.12 -18.72
C PRO A 95 -15.25 9.45 -18.33
N ILE A 96 -15.63 10.03 -17.19
CA ILE A 96 -15.07 11.30 -16.71
C ILE A 96 -13.61 11.07 -16.28
N TRP A 97 -13.35 10.00 -15.53
CA TRP A 97 -12.00 9.68 -15.07
C TRP A 97 -11.09 9.19 -16.20
N LEU A 98 -11.63 8.45 -17.17
CA LEU A 98 -10.90 8.08 -18.39
C LEU A 98 -10.47 9.32 -19.18
N LYS A 99 -11.37 10.29 -19.36
CA LYS A 99 -11.03 11.56 -20.02
C LYS A 99 -9.92 12.30 -19.29
N LYS A 100 -10.04 12.48 -17.96
CA LYS A 100 -8.99 13.11 -17.13
C LYS A 100 -7.66 12.37 -17.20
N ALA A 101 -7.70 11.04 -17.22
CA ALA A 101 -6.51 10.21 -17.31
C ALA A 101 -5.82 10.36 -18.68
N GLN A 102 -6.59 10.42 -19.76
CA GLN A 102 -6.09 10.65 -21.10
C GLN A 102 -5.44 12.05 -21.21
N GLU A 103 -6.12 13.09 -20.73
CA GLU A 103 -5.58 14.46 -20.68
C GLU A 103 -4.25 14.54 -19.92
N GLU A 104 -4.11 13.84 -18.77
CA GLU A 104 -2.84 13.84 -18.03
C GLU A 104 -1.75 13.03 -18.74
N LEU A 105 -2.09 11.93 -19.43
CA LEU A 105 -1.14 11.14 -20.24
C LEU A 105 -0.62 11.92 -21.45
N ASP A 106 -1.47 12.73 -22.07
CA ASP A 106 -1.10 13.57 -23.23
C ASP A 106 -0.30 14.81 -22.82
N SER A 107 -0.32 15.17 -21.54
CA SER A 107 0.46 16.28 -20.99
C SER A 107 1.94 15.93 -20.77
N PRO A 108 2.84 16.92 -20.60
CA PRO A 108 4.22 16.67 -20.17
C PRO A 108 4.34 15.91 -18.84
N LYS A 109 3.34 16.03 -17.95
CA LYS A 109 3.26 15.30 -16.68
C LYS A 109 2.87 13.83 -16.86
N GLY A 110 2.44 13.45 -18.06
CA GLY A 110 2.06 12.09 -18.45
C GLY A 110 3.23 11.13 -18.60
N LYS A 111 4.46 11.65 -18.59
CA LYS A 111 5.69 10.87 -18.82
C LYS A 111 6.66 11.02 -17.66
N ILE A 112 7.29 9.91 -17.27
CA ILE A 112 8.42 9.88 -16.35
C ILE A 112 9.61 9.40 -17.17
N ASN A 113 10.64 10.24 -17.32
CA ASN A 113 11.81 9.96 -18.17
C ASN A 113 11.44 9.52 -19.60
N GLY A 114 10.42 10.16 -20.20
CA GLY A 114 9.95 9.85 -21.55
C GLY A 114 9.01 8.64 -21.67
N VAL A 115 8.84 7.85 -20.60
CA VAL A 115 7.94 6.68 -20.57
C VAL A 115 6.59 7.07 -19.99
N PRO A 116 5.45 6.62 -20.55
CA PRO A 116 4.14 6.85 -19.96
C PRO A 116 4.12 6.42 -18.48
N LYS A 117 3.68 7.33 -17.60
CA LYS A 117 3.64 7.07 -16.14
C LYS A 117 2.68 5.95 -15.75
N TRP A 118 1.72 5.62 -16.62
CA TRP A 118 0.75 4.55 -16.43
C TRP A 118 0.76 3.63 -17.64
N ARG A 119 0.56 2.32 -17.38
CA ARG A 119 0.53 1.29 -18.43
C ARG A 119 -0.58 1.52 -19.46
N ASN A 120 -1.73 2.01 -19.01
CA ASN A 120 -2.88 2.33 -19.86
C ASN A 120 -3.78 3.37 -19.18
N VAL A 121 -4.75 3.91 -19.93
CA VAL A 121 -5.67 4.95 -19.48
C VAL A 121 -6.54 4.51 -18.30
N ARG A 122 -6.92 3.22 -18.20
CA ARG A 122 -7.67 2.65 -17.07
C ARG A 122 -6.84 2.69 -15.78
N GLY A 123 -5.55 2.36 -15.86
CA GLY A 123 -4.61 2.51 -14.76
C GLY A 123 -4.49 3.98 -14.32
N GLY A 124 -4.54 4.91 -15.26
CA GLY A 124 -4.63 6.34 -14.98
C GLY A 124 -5.92 6.75 -14.29
N SER A 125 -7.06 6.29 -14.77
CA SER A 125 -8.37 6.51 -14.16
C SER A 125 -8.37 6.06 -12.70
N LYS A 126 -7.87 4.85 -12.43
CA LYS A 126 -7.70 4.31 -11.07
C LYS A 126 -6.76 5.17 -10.23
N ALA A 127 -5.61 5.58 -10.76
CA ALA A 127 -4.64 6.39 -10.03
C ALA A 127 -5.20 7.77 -9.64
N LEU A 128 -5.98 8.40 -10.52
CA LEU A 128 -6.61 9.69 -10.26
C LEU A 128 -7.74 9.61 -9.24
N GLN A 129 -8.58 8.57 -9.32
CA GLN A 129 -9.61 8.33 -8.32
C GLN A 129 -9.02 8.08 -6.93
N ASN A 130 -7.94 7.29 -6.85
CA ASN A 130 -7.20 7.09 -5.60
C ASN A 130 -6.58 8.39 -5.06
N ARG A 131 -6.03 9.25 -5.94
CA ARG A 131 -5.52 10.58 -5.57
C ARG A 131 -6.64 11.46 -5.01
N ASN A 132 -7.83 11.42 -5.62
CA ASN A 132 -8.99 12.15 -5.15
C ASN A 132 -9.48 11.66 -3.79
N ALA A 133 -9.58 10.34 -3.58
CA ALA A 133 -9.95 9.76 -2.28
C ALA A 133 -8.98 10.18 -1.16
N ARG A 134 -7.67 10.16 -1.44
CA ARG A 134 -6.64 10.67 -0.50
C ARG A 134 -6.86 12.13 -0.18
N LYS A 135 -7.09 12.98 -1.19
CA LYS A 135 -7.32 14.41 -1.00
C LYS A 135 -8.56 14.67 -0.13
N ILE A 136 -9.66 13.94 -0.38
CA ILE A 136 -10.88 14.04 0.43
C ILE A 136 -10.59 13.69 1.89
N MET A 137 -9.87 12.59 2.15
CA MET A 137 -9.55 12.18 3.52
C MET A 137 -8.58 13.13 4.21
N TYR A 138 -7.56 13.60 3.50
CA TYR A 138 -6.64 14.64 3.96
C TYR A 138 -7.41 15.89 4.39
N ASP A 139 -8.29 16.42 3.53
CA ASP A 139 -9.06 17.64 3.81
C ASP A 139 -10.03 17.43 4.98
N ARG A 140 -10.73 16.28 5.01
CA ARG A 140 -11.71 15.95 6.04
C ARG A 140 -11.09 15.89 7.43
N HIS A 141 -9.89 15.31 7.54
CA HIS A 141 -9.23 15.10 8.83
C HIS A 141 -8.15 16.12 9.13
N ASN A 142 -7.76 16.96 8.16
CA ASN A 142 -6.69 17.93 8.26
C ASN A 142 -5.41 17.31 8.87
N THR A 143 -4.93 16.24 8.25
CA THR A 143 -3.72 15.50 8.64
C THR A 143 -3.18 14.70 7.47
N VAL A 144 -1.90 14.33 7.53
CA VAL A 144 -1.21 13.54 6.49
C VAL A 144 -1.88 12.18 6.25
N VAL A 145 -1.70 11.68 5.03
CA VAL A 145 -2.14 10.36 4.59
C VAL A 145 -0.95 9.41 4.57
N ALA A 146 -0.92 8.48 5.52
CA ALA A 146 0.03 7.39 5.53
C ALA A 146 -0.33 6.31 4.49
N MET A 147 0.67 5.90 3.72
CA MET A 147 0.61 4.82 2.76
C MET A 147 1.76 3.85 3.01
N ALA A 148 1.51 2.56 2.81
CA ALA A 148 2.53 1.53 2.93
C ALA A 148 2.73 0.84 1.57
N MET A 149 3.96 0.92 1.08
CA MET A 149 4.43 0.15 -0.06
C MET A 149 5.93 -0.07 0.16
N SER A 150 6.32 -1.31 0.39
CA SER A 150 7.74 -1.63 0.59
C SER A 150 8.54 -1.47 -0.70
N MET A 151 9.86 -1.39 -0.64
CA MET A 151 10.72 -1.61 -1.80
C MET A 151 10.61 -3.04 -2.32
N ASN A 152 11.08 -3.25 -3.54
CA ASN A 152 11.32 -4.57 -4.10
C ASN A 152 12.45 -5.28 -3.33
N PRO A 153 12.51 -6.62 -3.41
CA PRO A 153 13.69 -7.38 -2.99
C PRO A 153 14.97 -6.91 -3.69
N PRO A 154 16.17 -7.27 -3.20
CA PRO A 154 17.42 -7.09 -3.95
C PRO A 154 17.29 -7.63 -5.38
N ILE A 155 17.88 -6.91 -6.34
CA ILE A 155 17.79 -7.26 -7.77
C ILE A 155 18.26 -8.69 -8.02
N GLU A 156 19.36 -9.10 -7.37
CA GLU A 156 19.93 -10.44 -7.53
C GLU A 156 19.00 -11.53 -7.00
N ASP A 157 18.33 -11.32 -5.87
CA ASP A 157 17.30 -12.24 -5.35
C ASP A 157 16.16 -12.41 -6.36
N MET A 158 15.67 -11.31 -6.94
CA MET A 158 14.58 -11.38 -7.94
C MET A 158 15.00 -12.11 -9.21
N LYS A 159 16.25 -11.95 -9.66
CA LYS A 159 16.79 -12.66 -10.83
C LYS A 159 16.95 -14.15 -10.53
N GLN A 160 17.56 -14.49 -9.38
CA GLN A 160 17.78 -15.86 -8.95
C GLN A 160 16.45 -16.63 -8.82
N LEU A 161 15.42 -15.97 -8.31
CA LEU A 161 14.09 -16.55 -8.10
C LEU A 161 13.15 -16.38 -9.31
N GLY A 162 13.63 -15.81 -10.42
CA GLY A 162 12.90 -15.79 -11.70
C GLY A 162 11.67 -14.87 -11.75
N PHE A 163 11.59 -13.83 -10.89
CA PHE A 163 10.47 -12.87 -10.91
C PHE A 163 10.90 -11.41 -11.14
N TYR A 164 12.14 -11.20 -11.55
CA TYR A 164 12.65 -9.88 -11.91
C TYR A 164 11.80 -9.20 -13.00
N ASP A 165 11.47 -9.88 -14.10
CA ASP A 165 10.80 -9.25 -15.25
C ASP A 165 9.35 -8.81 -14.97
N VAL A 166 8.73 -9.33 -13.91
CA VAL A 166 7.36 -9.00 -13.52
C VAL A 166 7.26 -7.93 -12.42
N ALA A 167 8.38 -7.49 -11.83
CA ALA A 167 8.33 -6.50 -10.75
C ALA A 167 8.11 -5.07 -11.23
N GLU A 168 7.52 -4.27 -10.34
CA GLU A 168 7.37 -2.83 -10.52
C GLU A 168 8.72 -2.12 -10.30
N ARG A 169 9.45 -1.84 -11.39
CA ARG A 169 10.81 -1.24 -11.36
C ARG A 169 10.93 0.09 -10.58
N LYS A 170 9.82 0.82 -10.40
CA LYS A 170 9.78 2.07 -9.59
C LYS A 170 10.12 1.83 -8.12
N ARG A 171 9.98 0.58 -7.64
CA ARG A 171 10.22 0.16 -6.26
C ARG A 171 11.62 -0.45 -6.06
N ASP A 172 12.46 -0.45 -7.09
CA ASP A 172 13.82 -1.01 -6.97
C ASP A 172 14.66 -0.20 -5.97
N PRO A 173 15.52 -0.88 -5.18
CA PRO A 173 16.43 -0.20 -4.26
C PRO A 173 17.28 0.86 -4.98
N GLY A 174 17.38 2.05 -4.38
CA GLY A 174 18.17 3.16 -4.92
C GLY A 174 17.61 3.87 -6.16
N ARG A 175 16.39 3.51 -6.62
CA ARG A 175 15.74 4.18 -7.77
C ARG A 175 14.67 5.19 -7.39
N SER A 176 14.22 5.22 -6.13
CA SER A 176 13.21 6.17 -5.69
C SER A 176 13.86 7.46 -5.19
N ASN A 177 13.60 8.56 -5.91
CA ASN A 177 13.86 9.93 -5.41
C ASN A 177 12.68 10.44 -4.56
N GLU A 178 11.72 9.58 -4.23
CA GLU A 178 10.57 9.97 -3.43
C GLU A 178 11.01 10.31 -2.00
N LYS A 179 10.32 11.26 -1.39
CA LYS A 179 10.54 11.64 0.00
C LYS A 179 9.63 10.80 0.88
N LEU A 180 10.08 10.50 2.10
CA LEU A 180 9.24 9.85 3.11
C LEU A 180 7.96 10.67 3.38
N LEU A 181 8.04 12.00 3.28
CA LEU A 181 6.90 12.89 3.29
C LEU A 181 6.93 13.74 2.01
N ASP A 182 5.94 13.56 1.14
CA ASP A 182 5.78 14.36 -0.08
C ASP A 182 4.36 14.93 -0.14
N SER A 183 4.27 16.27 -0.07
CA SER A 183 3.01 17.00 0.10
C SER A 183 2.23 16.44 1.31
N GLU A 184 1.04 15.88 1.08
CA GLU A 184 0.19 15.30 2.12
C GLU A 184 0.45 13.81 2.39
N VAL A 185 1.37 13.16 1.66
CA VAL A 185 1.53 11.70 1.70
C VAL A 185 2.78 11.30 2.51
N TYR A 186 2.57 10.48 3.54
CA TYR A 186 3.62 9.91 4.36
C TYR A 186 3.85 8.42 4.00
N MET A 187 5.07 8.05 3.62
CA MET A 187 5.46 6.73 3.12
C MET A 187 6.59 6.12 3.97
N PRO A 188 6.31 5.69 5.21
CA PRO A 188 7.34 5.20 6.13
C PRO A 188 8.07 3.94 5.62
N TYR A 189 7.47 3.18 4.71
CA TYR A 189 8.04 1.93 4.19
C TYR A 189 8.86 2.11 2.92
N LEU A 190 9.06 3.35 2.46
CA LEU A 190 9.70 3.65 1.18
C LEU A 190 11.12 3.07 1.05
N HIS A 191 11.83 2.89 2.17
CA HIS A 191 13.22 2.44 2.21
C HIS A 191 13.42 1.07 2.87
N VAL A 192 12.35 0.30 3.06
CA VAL A 192 12.43 -1.08 3.56
C VAL A 192 11.70 -2.02 2.61
N ASP A 193 12.18 -3.25 2.49
CA ASP A 193 11.57 -4.27 1.64
C ASP A 193 10.56 -5.14 2.41
N LYS A 194 10.00 -6.14 1.74
CA LYS A 194 8.96 -7.00 2.32
C LYS A 194 9.46 -7.84 3.51
N LYS A 195 10.77 -8.06 3.71
CA LYS A 195 11.29 -8.74 4.91
C LYS A 195 11.08 -7.91 6.18
N PHE A 196 11.12 -6.58 6.10
CA PHE A 196 10.71 -5.73 7.24
C PHE A 196 9.27 -6.03 7.64
N VAL A 197 8.36 -6.06 6.66
CA VAL A 197 6.95 -6.41 6.86
C VAL A 197 6.81 -7.81 7.45
N ALA A 198 7.53 -8.80 6.92
CA ALA A 198 7.52 -10.15 7.47
C ALA A 198 8.01 -10.22 8.92
N GLY A 199 9.04 -9.44 9.28
CA GLY A 199 9.51 -9.32 10.66
C GLY A 199 8.44 -8.75 11.58
N VAL A 200 7.71 -7.71 11.17
CA VAL A 200 6.55 -7.18 11.95
C VAL A 200 5.55 -8.30 12.23
N TYR A 201 5.19 -9.08 11.21
CA TYR A 201 4.22 -10.16 11.38
C TYR A 201 4.72 -11.28 12.30
N LYS A 202 5.98 -11.70 12.13
CA LYS A 202 6.59 -12.78 12.91
C LYS A 202 6.76 -12.37 14.37
N GLU A 203 7.31 -11.19 14.64
CA GLU A 203 7.65 -10.73 16.00
C GLU A 203 6.42 -10.30 16.83
N HIS A 204 5.36 -9.82 16.18
CA HIS A 204 4.10 -9.47 16.85
C HIS A 204 3.06 -10.59 16.86
N ASN A 205 3.45 -11.83 16.51
CA ASN A 205 2.57 -13.01 16.48
C ASN A 205 1.34 -12.87 15.56
N LEU A 206 1.42 -12.02 14.53
CA LEU A 206 0.32 -11.73 13.60
C LEU A 206 0.16 -12.79 12.49
N ILE A 207 1.08 -13.77 12.43
CA ILE A 207 1.09 -14.86 11.43
C ILE A 207 -0.17 -15.72 11.50
N LYS A 208 -0.74 -15.94 12.69
CA LYS A 208 -1.88 -16.86 12.85
C LYS A 208 -3.23 -16.22 12.52
N GLU A 209 -3.37 -14.93 12.82
CA GLU A 209 -4.68 -14.27 12.79
C GLU A 209 -4.77 -13.27 11.64
N LEU A 210 -3.87 -12.28 11.58
CA LEU A 210 -3.93 -11.22 10.55
C LEU A 210 -3.40 -11.70 9.20
N TYR A 211 -2.28 -12.42 9.17
CA TYR A 211 -1.63 -12.85 7.92
C TYR A 211 -2.55 -13.64 6.97
N PRO A 212 -3.36 -14.62 7.45
CA PRO A 212 -4.27 -15.38 6.58
C PRO A 212 -5.41 -14.52 5.99
N MET A 213 -5.76 -13.40 6.64
CA MET A 213 -6.77 -12.46 6.13
C MET A 213 -6.22 -11.58 5.00
N THR A 214 -4.89 -11.56 4.82
CA THR A 214 -4.26 -10.68 3.83
C THR A 214 -4.23 -11.26 2.43
N LYS A 215 -4.47 -10.41 1.44
CA LYS A 215 -4.34 -10.72 0.02
C LYS A 215 -3.26 -9.85 -0.61
N SER A 216 -2.20 -10.50 -1.10
CA SER A 216 -1.15 -9.85 -1.89
C SER A 216 -1.29 -10.11 -3.39
N CYS A 217 -1.93 -11.21 -3.79
CA CYS A 217 -2.06 -11.55 -5.21
C CYS A 217 -2.88 -10.49 -5.95
N ALA A 218 -2.28 -9.90 -6.99
CA ALA A 218 -2.93 -8.88 -7.81
C ALA A 218 -3.64 -9.43 -9.05
N TRP A 219 -3.52 -10.73 -9.33
CA TRP A 219 -4.07 -11.34 -10.55
C TRP A 219 -5.41 -12.02 -10.26
N GLY A 220 -6.45 -11.54 -10.93
CA GLY A 220 -7.76 -12.21 -11.03
C GLY A 220 -7.85 -13.11 -12.27
N PRO A 221 -9.05 -13.64 -12.57
CA PRO A 221 -9.28 -14.49 -13.74
C PRO A 221 -8.84 -13.83 -15.05
N GLU A 222 -9.16 -12.54 -15.23
CA GLU A 222 -8.78 -11.77 -16.42
C GLU A 222 -7.26 -11.59 -16.60
N SER A 223 -6.50 -11.69 -15.50
CA SER A 223 -5.05 -11.63 -15.51
C SER A 223 -4.39 -13.02 -15.61
N GLY A 224 -5.19 -14.08 -15.83
CA GLY A 224 -4.70 -15.46 -15.97
C GLY A 224 -4.55 -16.23 -14.67
N ASN A 225 -5.18 -15.81 -13.57
CA ASN A 225 -5.23 -16.60 -12.35
C ASN A 225 -6.29 -17.70 -12.44
N THR A 226 -5.86 -18.92 -12.78
CA THR A 226 -6.71 -20.12 -12.84
C THR A 226 -7.14 -20.66 -11.48
N ASN A 227 -6.55 -20.19 -10.39
CA ASN A 227 -6.80 -20.66 -9.03
C ASN A 227 -7.71 -19.71 -8.23
N TYR A 228 -8.27 -18.68 -8.86
CA TYR A 228 -9.07 -17.65 -8.19
C TYR A 228 -10.23 -18.29 -7.37
N PRO A 229 -10.48 -17.87 -6.12
CA PRO A 229 -9.93 -16.68 -5.43
C PRO A 229 -8.54 -16.86 -4.79
N GLU A 230 -7.94 -18.04 -4.88
CA GLU A 230 -6.63 -18.33 -4.29
C GLU A 230 -5.49 -17.60 -5.00
N PRO A 231 -4.35 -17.35 -4.31
CA PRO A 231 -3.17 -16.74 -4.91
C PRO A 231 -2.67 -17.51 -6.14
N CYS A 232 -2.37 -16.80 -7.23
CA CYS A 232 -1.92 -17.44 -8.46
C CYS A 232 -0.55 -18.12 -8.34
N GLY A 233 0.28 -17.71 -7.37
CA GLY A 233 1.62 -18.23 -7.13
C GLY A 233 2.69 -17.74 -8.10
N LYS A 234 2.34 -16.93 -9.12
CA LYS A 234 3.23 -16.57 -10.24
C LYS A 234 3.43 -15.07 -10.44
N CYS A 235 2.48 -14.25 -9.98
CA CYS A 235 2.60 -12.80 -10.11
C CYS A 235 3.72 -12.27 -9.19
N PHE A 236 4.21 -11.06 -9.49
CA PHE A 236 5.24 -10.41 -8.69
C PHE A 236 4.92 -10.43 -7.18
N TRP A 237 3.71 -10.03 -6.80
CA TRP A 237 3.30 -9.95 -5.40
C TRP A 237 3.23 -11.29 -4.68
N CYS A 238 2.92 -12.38 -5.40
CA CYS A 238 2.99 -13.73 -4.84
C CYS A 238 4.44 -14.13 -4.56
N ASN A 239 5.33 -13.90 -5.51
CA ASN A 239 6.75 -14.19 -5.36
C ASN A 239 7.41 -13.34 -4.27
N GLU A 240 7.08 -12.05 -4.20
CA GLU A 240 7.56 -11.15 -3.16
C GLU A 240 7.09 -11.60 -1.75
N LYS A 241 5.81 -11.96 -1.62
CA LYS A 241 5.27 -12.52 -0.36
C LYS A 241 5.99 -13.82 0.00
N ALA A 242 6.17 -14.72 -0.97
CA ALA A 242 6.88 -15.97 -0.75
C ALA A 242 8.32 -15.71 -0.29
N TRP A 243 9.08 -14.86 -0.99
CA TRP A 243 10.46 -14.47 -0.65
C TRP A 243 10.62 -13.88 0.75
N ALA A 244 9.69 -13.04 1.19
CA ALA A 244 9.81 -12.38 2.48
C ALA A 244 9.47 -13.29 3.67
N PHE A 245 8.57 -14.26 3.47
CA PHE A 245 8.05 -15.13 4.52
C PHE A 245 8.68 -16.54 4.54
N GLN A 246 9.77 -16.74 3.79
CA GLN A 246 10.62 -17.93 3.93
C GLN A 246 11.23 -18.03 5.34
#